data_AF-A0A0H1RII6-F1
#
_entry.id   AF-A0A0H1RII6-F1
#
_cell.length_a   1.000
_cell.length_b   1.000
_cell.length_c   1.000
_cell.angle_alpha   90.00
_cell.angle_beta   90.00
_cell.angle_gamma   90.00
#
_symmetry.space_group_name_H-M   'P 1'
#
loop_
_entity.id
_entity.type
_entity.pdbx_description
1 polymer ?
#
loop_
_entity_poly.entity_id
_entity_poly.type
_entity_poly.pdbx_seq_one_letter_code
_entity_poly.pdbx_strand_id
1 'polypeptide(L)'
;MNIAIRPLGRGRFAASLGQRLLCKSKTPFSTAARILQAEGVPDDTPITMSHEGSSAVAMWSTVSEAAGKIVHETDEEGPKLKRYRSMSNQMPRQRVRHDARTPNMKREAPRAGQVPIQLSFFQPHLFGDHAPH
;
A
#
# COMPACT_ATOMS: atom_id res chain seq x y z
N MET A 1 4.75 -9.72 -11.76
CA MET A 1 4.39 -9.52 -13.18
C MET A 1 5.62 -9.09 -13.96
N ASN A 2 5.83 -9.59 -15.18
CA ASN A 2 7.02 -9.23 -15.97
C ASN A 2 6.70 -8.29 -17.13
N ILE A 3 7.37 -7.14 -17.15
CA ILE A 3 7.28 -6.13 -18.20
C ILE A 3 8.44 -6.35 -19.18
N ALA A 4 8.14 -6.68 -20.43
CA ALA A 4 9.12 -6.77 -21.48
C ALA A 4 9.35 -5.40 -22.11
N ILE A 5 10.61 -4.99 -22.27
CA ILE A 5 10.98 -3.76 -22.97
C ILE A 5 11.68 -4.04 -24.30
N ARG A 6 11.31 -3.26 -25.31
CA ARG A 6 11.99 -3.26 -26.61
C ARG A 6 12.36 -1.84 -27.05
N PRO A 7 13.53 -1.63 -27.64
CA PRO A 7 13.93 -0.32 -28.14
C PRO A 7 13.05 0.08 -29.35
N LEU A 8 12.69 1.36 -29.41
CA LEU A 8 11.98 1.98 -30.55
C LEU A 8 12.85 3.01 -31.28
N GLY A 9 14.10 3.22 -30.83
CA GLY A 9 15.00 4.25 -31.33
C GLY A 9 14.83 5.60 -30.60
N ARG A 10 15.82 6.50 -30.79
CA ARG A 10 15.88 7.84 -30.16
C ARG A 10 15.71 7.82 -28.63
N GLY A 11 16.24 6.78 -27.97
CA GLY A 11 16.14 6.60 -26.52
C GLY A 11 14.72 6.29 -26.01
N ARG A 12 13.78 5.92 -26.87
CA ARG A 12 12.44 5.49 -26.48
C ARG A 12 12.33 3.97 -26.49
N PHE A 13 11.50 3.47 -25.59
CA PHE A 13 11.24 2.05 -25.40
C PHE A 13 9.73 1.80 -25.40
N ALA A 14 9.32 0.69 -25.99
CA ALA A 14 7.98 0.12 -25.77
C ALA A 14 8.05 -0.80 -24.55
N ALA A 15 7.06 -0.71 -23.68
CA ALA A 15 6.88 -1.59 -22.53
C ALA A 15 5.59 -2.38 -22.70
N SER A 16 5.68 -3.71 -22.59
CA SER A 16 4.56 -4.63 -22.75
C SER A 16 4.44 -5.58 -21.57
N LEU A 17 3.21 -5.96 -21.23
CA LEU A 17 2.90 -7.03 -20.29
C LEU A 17 2.28 -8.19 -21.07
N GLY A 18 3.07 -9.25 -21.29
CA GLY A 18 2.70 -10.31 -22.25
C GLY A 18 2.54 -9.72 -23.65
N GLN A 19 1.36 -9.89 -24.25
CA GLN A 19 1.03 -9.35 -25.59
C GLN A 19 0.49 -7.91 -25.56
N ARG A 20 0.25 -7.35 -24.37
CA ARG A 20 -0.38 -6.04 -24.23
C ARG A 20 0.68 -4.94 -24.14
N LEU A 21 0.63 -3.98 -25.07
CA LEU A 21 1.43 -2.76 -24.96
C LEU A 21 0.87 -1.86 -23.85
N LEU A 22 1.70 -1.52 -22.87
CA LEU A 22 1.35 -0.58 -21.80
C LEU A 22 1.71 0.85 -22.20
N CYS A 23 2.94 1.10 -22.64
CA CYS A 23 3.38 2.45 -22.99
C CYS A 23 4.56 2.50 -23.98
N LYS A 24 4.79 3.69 -24.53
CA LYS A 24 6.03 4.07 -25.23
C LYS A 24 6.66 5.26 -24.50
N SER A 25 7.82 5.09 -23.89
CA SER A 25 8.44 6.10 -23.02
C SER A 25 9.96 5.98 -23.03
N LYS A 26 10.65 7.06 -22.65
CA LYS A 26 12.09 6.99 -22.29
C LYS A 26 12.31 6.27 -20.95
N THR A 27 11.27 6.23 -20.12
CA THR A 27 11.29 5.65 -18.76
C THR A 27 10.22 4.55 -18.63
N PRO A 28 10.36 3.46 -19.40
CA PRO A 28 9.30 2.46 -19.57
C PRO A 28 8.85 1.83 -18.25
N PHE A 29 9.78 1.52 -17.33
CA PHE A 29 9.47 0.85 -16.08
C PHE A 29 8.51 1.67 -15.18
N SER A 30 8.88 2.91 -14.86
CA SER A 30 8.05 3.79 -14.03
C SER A 30 6.76 4.20 -14.72
N THR A 31 6.78 4.40 -16.04
CA THR A 31 5.57 4.76 -16.80
C THR A 31 4.58 3.59 -16.80
N ALA A 32 5.04 2.36 -17.06
CA ALA A 32 4.22 1.17 -16.99
C ALA A 32 3.67 0.93 -15.58
N ALA A 33 4.47 1.13 -14.52
CA ALA A 33 4.00 1.00 -13.15
C ALA A 33 2.84 1.96 -12.82
N ARG A 34 2.87 3.20 -13.31
CA ARG A 34 1.76 4.16 -13.13
C ARG A 34 0.50 3.73 -13.86
N ILE A 35 0.63 3.14 -15.05
CA ILE A 35 -0.51 2.59 -15.79
C ILE A 35 -1.12 1.42 -15.03
N LEU A 36 -0.30 0.48 -14.54
CA LEU A 36 -0.77 -0.65 -13.74
C LEU A 36 -1.45 -0.17 -12.45
N GLN A 37 -0.88 0.83 -11.76
CA GLN A 37 -1.51 1.43 -10.58
C GLN A 37 -2.86 2.09 -10.92
N ALA A 38 -2.95 2.82 -12.04
CA ALA A 38 -4.20 3.43 -12.50
C ALA A 38 -5.27 2.39 -12.90
N GLU A 39 -4.84 1.20 -13.32
CA GLU A 39 -5.71 0.06 -13.61
C GLU A 39 -6.17 -0.69 -12.34
N GLY A 40 -5.73 -0.26 -11.15
CA GLY A 40 -6.13 -0.85 -9.87
C GLY A 40 -5.29 -2.05 -9.45
N VAL A 41 -4.12 -2.27 -10.07
CA VAL A 41 -3.19 -3.29 -9.61
C VAL A 41 -2.72 -2.93 -8.18
N PRO A 42 -2.73 -3.88 -7.22
CA PRO A 42 -2.34 -3.59 -5.84
C PRO A 42 -0.92 -3.02 -5.72
N ASP A 43 -0.75 -2.05 -4.83
CA ASP A 43 0.48 -1.28 -4.63
C ASP A 43 1.71 -2.13 -4.28
N ASP A 44 1.51 -3.22 -3.53
CA ASP A 44 2.56 -4.14 -3.10
C ASP A 44 2.87 -5.22 -4.15
N THR A 45 2.20 -5.19 -5.30
CA THR A 45 2.40 -6.21 -6.32
C THR A 45 3.83 -6.14 -6.87
N PRO A 46 4.59 -7.26 -6.84
CA PRO A 46 5.93 -7.29 -7.43
C PRO A 46 5.89 -7.16 -8.95
N ILE A 47 6.72 -6.28 -9.48
CA ILE A 47 6.93 -6.10 -10.91
C ILE A 47 8.42 -6.25 -11.26
N THR A 48 8.67 -6.95 -12.36
CA THR A 48 10.00 -7.08 -12.96
C THR A 48 10.01 -6.45 -14.34
N MET A 49 11.20 -6.08 -14.80
CA MET A 49 11.45 -5.69 -16.17
C MET A 49 12.54 -6.55 -16.76
N SER A 50 12.32 -7.05 -17.97
CA SER A 50 13.33 -7.71 -18.79
C SER A 50 13.36 -7.12 -20.19
N HIS A 51 14.47 -7.31 -20.89
CA HIS A 51 14.49 -7.04 -22.33
C HIS A 51 13.64 -8.09 -23.06
N GLU A 52 13.01 -7.69 -24.16
CA GLU A 52 12.26 -8.60 -25.02
C GLU A 52 13.14 -9.77 -25.48
N GLY A 53 12.63 -11.00 -25.34
CA GLY A 53 13.37 -12.23 -25.64
C GLY A 53 14.44 -12.62 -24.61
N SER A 54 14.68 -11.82 -23.57
CA SER A 54 15.63 -12.13 -22.50
C SER A 54 14.94 -12.68 -21.25
N SER A 55 15.53 -13.73 -20.67
CA SER A 55 15.14 -14.24 -19.35
C SER A 55 15.77 -13.46 -18.20
N ALA A 56 16.75 -12.58 -18.48
CA ALA A 56 17.42 -11.81 -17.46
C ALA A 56 16.53 -10.67 -16.94
N VAL A 57 16.34 -10.62 -15.63
CA VAL A 57 15.65 -9.51 -14.96
C VAL A 57 16.60 -8.32 -14.88
N ALA A 58 16.30 -7.28 -15.63
CA ALA A 58 17.06 -6.03 -15.64
C ALA A 58 16.72 -5.13 -14.44
N MET A 59 15.47 -5.19 -13.95
CA MET A 59 15.01 -4.39 -12.82
C MET A 59 13.87 -5.09 -12.08
N TRP A 60 13.78 -4.87 -10.77
CA TRP A 60 12.71 -5.37 -9.91
C TRP A 60 12.26 -4.28 -8.91
N SER A 61 10.97 -4.25 -8.58
CA SER A 61 10.36 -3.31 -7.64
C SER A 61 8.93 -3.76 -7.29
N THR A 62 8.24 -3.03 -6.41
CA THR A 62 6.77 -3.04 -6.33
C THR A 62 6.14 -1.97 -7.22
N VAL A 63 4.84 -2.10 -7.52
CA VAL A 63 4.05 -1.12 -8.31
C VAL A 63 4.14 0.28 -7.68
N SER A 64 3.88 0.39 -6.38
CA SER A 64 3.89 1.67 -5.67
C SER A 64 5.26 2.36 -5.70
N GLU A 65 6.32 1.59 -5.47
CA GLU A 65 7.69 2.11 -5.47
C GLU A 65 8.10 2.58 -6.86
N ALA A 66 7.82 1.81 -7.91
CA ALA A 66 8.19 2.15 -9.28
C ALA A 66 7.37 3.32 -9.84
N ALA A 67 6.06 3.37 -9.54
CA ALA A 67 5.18 4.46 -9.95
C ALA A 67 5.58 5.79 -9.27
N GLY A 68 6.07 5.69 -8.04
CA GLY A 68 6.59 6.79 -7.24
C GLY A 68 8.00 7.26 -7.59
N LYS A 69 8.64 6.74 -8.64
CA LYS A 69 9.98 7.16 -9.11
C LYS A 69 9.89 7.99 -10.40
N ILE A 70 10.84 8.90 -10.59
CA ILE A 70 11.19 9.55 -11.85
C ILE A 70 12.62 9.18 -12.21
N VAL A 71 12.91 9.11 -13.51
CA VAL A 71 14.29 9.04 -13.98
C VAL A 71 14.76 10.47 -14.23
N HIS A 72 15.90 10.81 -13.64
CA HIS A 72 16.63 12.03 -13.87
C HIS A 72 17.87 11.67 -14.69
N GLU A 73 17.89 12.10 -15.94
CA GLU A 73 19.02 11.94 -16.85
C GLU A 73 19.59 13.33 -17.11
N THR A 74 20.90 13.48 -16.88
CA THR A 74 21.68 14.66 -17.22
C THR A 74 22.85 14.22 -18.08
N ASP A 75 23.40 15.12 -18.90
CA ASP A 75 24.52 14.77 -19.77
C ASP A 75 25.78 14.36 -18.98
N GLU A 76 25.91 14.87 -17.75
CA GLU A 76 27.04 14.59 -16.84
C GLU A 76 26.80 13.37 -15.95
N GLU A 77 25.56 13.15 -15.53
CA GLU A 77 25.17 12.01 -14.70
C GLU A 77 24.12 11.19 -15.44
N GLY A 78 24.50 9.97 -15.85
CA GLY A 78 23.58 9.02 -16.48
C GLY A 78 22.32 8.73 -15.64
N PRO A 79 21.39 7.90 -16.14
CA PRO A 79 20.06 7.76 -15.56
C PRO A 79 20.06 7.40 -14.06
N LYS A 80 19.52 8.31 -13.24
CA LYS A 80 19.30 8.11 -11.80
C LYS A 80 17.82 8.08 -11.47
N LEU A 81 17.40 7.14 -10.62
CA LEU A 81 16.03 7.10 -10.09
C LEU A 81 15.90 8.05 -8.91
N LYS A 82 15.03 9.07 -9.04
CA LYS A 82 14.64 9.99 -7.97
C LYS A 82 13.17 9.77 -7.60
N ARG A 83 12.75 10.23 -6.41
CA ARG A 83 11.35 10.16 -6.01
C ARG A 83 10.52 11.12 -6.87
N TYR A 84 9.45 10.62 -7.47
CA TYR A 84 8.45 11.43 -8.16
C TYR A 84 7.74 12.33 -7.14
N ARG A 85 7.79 13.64 -7.39
CA ARG A 85 6.90 14.61 -6.74
C ARG A 85 5.88 15.05 -7.77
N SER A 86 4.63 14.64 -7.59
CA SER A 86 3.50 15.24 -8.29
C SER A 86 3.49 16.74 -7.96
N MET A 87 3.46 17.61 -8.98
CA MET A 87 3.13 19.01 -8.76
C MET A 87 1.61 19.14 -8.56
N SER A 88 1.14 18.73 -7.39
CA SER A 88 -0.23 18.98 -6.93
C SER A 88 -0.20 19.28 -5.43
N ASN A 89 -0.70 20.46 -5.06
CA ASN A 89 -0.78 20.95 -3.69
C ASN A 89 -1.40 19.90 -2.74
N GLN A 90 -0.75 19.71 -1.59
CA GLN A 90 -1.24 19.08 -0.37
C GLN A 90 -2.11 17.81 -0.49
N MET A 91 -1.50 16.64 -0.31
CA MET A 91 -2.03 15.65 0.64
C MET A 91 -0.88 14.77 1.13
N PRO A 92 -0.60 14.73 2.46
CA PRO A 92 0.39 13.81 2.99
C PRO A 92 -0.13 12.38 2.80
N ARG A 93 0.62 11.55 2.07
CA ARG A 93 0.40 10.10 2.04
C ARG A 93 0.45 9.59 3.49
N GLN A 94 -0.71 9.36 4.07
CA GLN A 94 -0.87 8.69 5.36
C GLN A 94 -0.25 7.31 5.18
N ARG A 95 0.96 7.10 5.71
CA ARG A 95 1.48 5.75 5.93
C ARG A 95 0.50 5.12 6.92
N VAL A 96 -0.40 4.28 6.43
CA VAL A 96 -1.11 3.34 7.29
C VAL A 96 -0.03 2.40 7.82
N ARG A 97 0.46 2.69 9.03
CA ARG A 97 1.16 1.68 9.81
C ARG A 97 0.09 0.65 10.14
N HIS A 98 0.15 -0.51 9.50
CA HIS A 98 -0.44 -1.70 10.07
C HIS A 98 0.38 -2.03 11.33
N ASP A 99 0.10 -1.33 12.43
CA ASP A 99 0.53 -1.77 13.75
C ASP A 99 -0.21 -3.09 14.00
N ALA A 100 0.53 -4.19 13.84
CA ALA A 100 0.16 -5.49 14.36
C ALA A 100 0.06 -5.38 15.88
N ARG A 101 -1.10 -4.96 16.39
CA ARG A 101 -1.47 -5.12 17.80
C ARG A 101 -1.69 -6.61 18.05
N THR A 102 -0.69 -7.28 18.58
CA THR A 102 -0.89 -8.45 19.43
C THR A 102 -1.59 -8.00 20.71
N PRO A 103 -2.78 -8.53 21.04
CA PRO A 103 -3.36 -8.31 22.36
C PRO A 103 -2.57 -9.15 23.38
N ASN A 104 -1.69 -8.50 24.14
CA ASN A 104 -1.01 -9.12 25.26
C ASN A 104 -2.02 -9.29 26.42
N MET A 105 -2.57 -10.49 26.55
CA MET A 105 -3.33 -10.92 27.71
C MET A 105 -2.40 -10.98 28.94
N LYS A 106 -2.34 -9.90 29.72
CA LYS A 106 -1.93 -9.99 31.12
C LYS A 106 -3.16 -9.92 32.00
N ARG A 107 -3.48 -11.08 32.58
CA ARG A 107 -4.38 -11.28 33.72
C ARG A 107 -3.89 -10.44 34.89
N GLU A 108 -4.73 -9.55 35.42
CA GLU A 108 -4.59 -9.04 36.79
C GLU A 108 -5.95 -9.12 37.49
N ALA A 109 -5.95 -9.81 38.63
CA ALA A 109 -7.10 -10.12 39.48
C ALA A 109 -7.47 -8.93 40.39
N PRO A 110 -8.72 -8.82 40.86
CA PRO A 110 -9.15 -7.70 41.70
C PRO A 110 -8.63 -7.87 43.14
N ARG A 111 -7.98 -6.84 43.69
CA ARG A 111 -7.71 -6.73 45.13
C ARG A 111 -8.69 -5.78 45.80
N ALA A 112 -9.19 -6.28 46.93
CA ALA A 112 -10.20 -5.73 47.80
C ALA A 112 -9.84 -4.37 48.40
N GLY A 113 -10.88 -3.58 48.68
CA GLY A 113 -10.83 -2.55 49.72
C GLY A 113 -11.17 -1.16 49.23
N GLN A 114 -12.46 -0.87 49.05
CA GLN A 114 -13.07 0.42 49.42
C GLN A 114 -14.60 0.33 49.32
N VAL A 115 -15.23 0.25 50.49
CA VAL A 115 -16.58 0.78 50.77
C VAL A 115 -16.38 1.67 52.00
N PRO A 116 -17.08 2.80 52.16
CA PRO A 116 -18.49 2.70 52.57
C PRO A 116 -19.46 3.86 52.20
N ILE A 117 -20.76 3.52 52.13
CA ILE A 117 -21.92 4.15 52.82
C ILE A 117 -22.27 5.60 52.44
N GLN A 118 -23.51 6.05 52.21
CA GLN A 118 -24.89 5.56 52.11
C GLN A 118 -25.67 6.78 51.58
N LEU A 119 -26.77 6.61 50.86
CA LEU A 119 -28.02 7.20 51.33
C LEU A 119 -29.19 6.34 50.87
N SER A 120 -29.82 5.78 51.88
CA SER A 120 -31.06 5.03 51.88
C SER A 120 -32.24 5.86 51.39
N PHE A 121 -33.02 5.29 50.46
CA PHE A 121 -34.49 5.35 50.47
C PHE A 121 -34.96 3.98 49.97
N PHE A 122 -35.23 3.05 50.89
CA PHE A 122 -36.57 2.76 51.42
C PHE A 122 -37.59 2.30 50.34
N GLN A 123 -37.35 1.09 49.82
CA GLN A 123 -38.23 -0.11 49.94
C GLN A 123 -39.65 -0.11 49.30
N PRO A 124 -40.29 -1.29 49.25
CA PRO A 124 -40.64 -2.10 48.06
C PRO A 124 -42.12 -1.97 47.70
N HIS A 125 -42.70 -2.76 46.78
CA HIS A 125 -44.02 -3.41 46.93
C HIS A 125 -44.30 -4.37 45.75
N LEU A 126 -44.32 -5.66 46.10
CA LEU A 126 -45.28 -6.70 45.69
C LEU A 126 -45.29 -7.25 44.25
N PHE A 127 -44.68 -8.44 44.14
CA PHE A 127 -45.26 -9.71 43.69
C PHE A 127 -46.15 -9.76 42.43
N GLY A 128 -45.80 -10.70 41.54
CA GLY A 128 -46.77 -11.29 40.61
C GLY A 128 -46.13 -12.15 39.53
N ASP A 129 -45.82 -13.40 39.88
CA ASP A 129 -45.59 -14.49 38.92
C ASP A 129 -46.71 -14.55 37.87
N HIS A 130 -46.34 -14.76 36.61
CA HIS A 130 -46.79 -15.90 35.79
C HIS A 130 -46.29 -15.76 34.34
N ALA A 131 -45.39 -16.67 33.96
CA ALA A 131 -45.19 -17.09 32.57
C ALA A 131 -46.28 -18.12 32.19
N PRO A 132 -46.18 -18.77 31.01
CA PRO A 132 -46.39 -18.28 29.66
C PRO A 132 -47.59 -19.01 29.01
N HIS A 133 -47.98 -18.63 27.78
CA HIS A 133 -48.31 -19.54 26.66
C HIS A 133 -48.63 -18.73 25.40
#